data_AF-A0A2V8T1Q7-F1
#
_entry.id   AF-A0A2V8T1Q7-F1
#
_cell.length_a   1.000
_cell.length_b   1.000
_cell.length_c   1.000
_cell.angle_alpha   90.00
_cell.angle_beta   90.00
_cell.angle_gamma   90.00
#
_symmetry.space_group_name_H-M   'P 1'
#
loop_
_entity.id
_entity.type
_entity.pdbx_description
1 polymer ?
#
loop_
_entity_poly.entity_id
_entity_poly.type
_entity_poly.pdbx_seq_one_letter_code
_entity_poly.pdbx_strand_id
1 'polypeptide(L)'
;MNLTLTPIRFKQRAEQYFANKIGIVDGEVRMTYREFGQRANRLSNALTEMSIKRGERVAWLGFNSHELLEAYYGVVQTGAVLLPLNIRLTPAEIAFILNDSDSVAVFYDRDLSP
;
A
#
# COMPACT_ATOMS: atom_id res chain seq x y z
N MET A 1 -29.86 3.60 0.78
CA MET A 1 -28.54 4.27 0.92
C MET A 1 -27.58 3.56 -0.04
N ASN A 2 -27.13 4.23 -1.10
CA ASN A 2 -26.16 3.65 -2.05
C ASN A 2 -24.76 3.99 -1.59
N LEU A 3 -23.95 2.98 -1.33
CA LEU A 3 -22.58 3.14 -0.84
C LEU A 3 -21.62 2.41 -1.76
N THR A 4 -20.57 3.10 -2.19
CA THR A 4 -19.50 2.51 -3.00
C THR A 4 -18.78 1.41 -2.21
N LEU A 5 -18.61 0.25 -2.83
CA LEU A 5 -17.77 -0.83 -2.30
C LEU A 5 -16.32 -0.51 -2.65
N THR A 6 -15.56 -0.08 -1.64
CA THR A 6 -14.12 0.15 -1.77
C THR A 6 -13.38 -0.53 -0.61
N PRO A 7 -12.19 -1.10 -0.86
CA PRO A 7 -11.35 -1.69 0.18
C PRO A 7 -11.10 -0.72 1.35
N ILE A 8 -11.06 0.59 1.08
CA ILE A 8 -10.85 1.64 2.11
C ILE A 8 -11.87 1.54 3.25
N ARG A 9 -13.10 1.08 2.97
CA ARG A 9 -14.15 0.98 4.00
C ARG A 9 -13.87 -0.13 5.01
N PHE A 10 -13.11 -1.17 4.64
CA PHE A 10 -12.70 -2.19 5.61
C PHE A 10 -11.78 -1.59 6.66
N LYS A 11 -10.81 -0.76 6.26
CA LYS A 11 -9.94 -0.02 7.20
C LYS A 11 -10.76 0.92 8.09
N GLN A 12 -11.60 1.77 7.49
CA GLN A 12 -12.45 2.71 8.24
C GLN A 12 -13.32 1.99 9.28
N ARG A 13 -13.92 0.85 8.90
CA ARG A 13 -14.72 0.03 9.80
C ARG A 13 -13.85 -0.56 10.93
N ALA A 14 -12.66 -1.06 10.62
CA ALA A 14 -11.74 -1.58 11.62
C ALA A 14 -11.30 -0.50 12.62
N GLU A 15 -10.98 0.70 12.14
CA GLU A 15 -10.68 1.87 12.98
C GLU A 15 -11.87 2.28 13.84
N GLN A 16 -13.09 2.25 13.30
CA GLN A 16 -14.28 2.68 14.03
C GLN A 16 -14.67 1.71 15.15
N TYR A 17 -14.68 0.40 14.88
CA TYR A 17 -15.26 -0.59 15.80
C TYR A 17 -14.21 -1.39 16.58
N PHE A 18 -12.97 -1.43 16.10
CA PHE A 18 -11.90 -2.24 16.67
C PHE A 18 -10.61 -1.46 16.92
N ALA A 19 -10.70 -0.13 17.02
CA ALA A 19 -9.58 0.81 17.08
C ALA A 19 -8.40 0.34 17.94
N ASN A 20 -8.68 -0.14 19.15
CA ASN A 20 -7.68 -0.48 20.16
C ASN A 20 -7.30 -1.98 20.17
N LYS A 21 -7.87 -2.80 19.28
CA LYS A 21 -7.46 -4.19 19.10
C LYS A 21 -6.21 -4.25 18.24
N ILE A 22 -5.28 -5.13 18.61
CA ILE A 22 -4.14 -5.47 17.76
C ILE A 22 -4.67 -6.08 16.47
N GLY A 23 -4.37 -5.41 15.35
CA GLY A 23 -4.84 -5.79 14.02
C GLY A 23 -3.70 -6.25 13.12
N ILE A 24 -2.48 -5.76 13.36
CA ILE A 24 -1.29 -6.08 12.57
C ILE A 24 -0.23 -6.67 13.50
N VAL A 25 0.33 -7.81 13.08
CA VAL A 25 1.49 -8.46 13.71
C VAL A 25 2.45 -8.83 12.60
N ASP A 26 3.65 -8.28 12.65
CA ASP A 26 4.72 -8.52 11.69
C ASP A 26 6.05 -8.63 12.45
N GLY A 27 6.51 -9.87 12.67
CA GLY A 27 7.60 -10.15 13.61
C GLY A 27 7.33 -9.57 15.00
N GLU A 28 8.20 -8.66 15.45
CA GLU A 28 8.03 -7.97 16.73
C GLU A 28 7.12 -6.73 16.65
N VAL A 29 6.82 -6.25 15.44
CA VAL A 29 5.93 -5.11 15.24
C VAL A 29 4.51 -5.54 15.53
N ARG A 30 3.87 -4.84 16.49
CA ARG A 30 2.48 -5.05 16.87
C ARG A 30 1.77 -3.70 16.82
N MET A 31 0.72 -3.60 16.00
CA MET A 31 -0.05 -2.37 15.85
C MET A 31 -1.54 -2.63 16.03
N THR A 32 -2.18 -1.71 16.73
CA THR A 32 -3.64 -1.61 16.77
C THR A 32 -4.19 -1.18 15.41
N TYR A 33 -5.48 -1.45 15.16
CA TYR A 33 -6.14 -0.96 13.94
C TYR A 33 -6.07 0.56 13.80
N ARG A 34 -6.11 1.31 14.91
CA ARG A 34 -5.94 2.77 14.92
C ARG A 34 -4.55 3.18 14.45
N GLU A 35 -3.49 2.57 14.99
CA GLU A 35 -2.11 2.90 14.62
C GLU A 35 -1.83 2.55 13.16
N PHE A 36 -2.29 1.38 12.70
CA PHE A 36 -2.23 1.00 11.30
C PHE A 36 -2.95 2.01 10.40
N GLY A 37 -4.17 2.40 10.77
CA GLY A 37 -4.95 3.37 10.01
C GLY A 37 -4.28 4.74 9.92
N GLN A 38 -3.68 5.20 11.01
CA GLN A 38 -2.87 6.43 11.03
C GLN A 38 -1.64 6.33 10.11
N ARG A 39 -0.95 5.19 10.09
CA ARG A 39 0.21 4.96 9.21
C ARG A 39 -0.19 4.96 7.73
N ALA A 40 -1.24 4.24 7.36
CA ALA A 40 -1.78 4.25 6.01
C ALA A 40 -2.21 5.67 5.57
N ASN A 41 -2.82 6.46 6.47
CA ASN A 41 -3.18 7.85 6.19
C ASN A 41 -1.96 8.77 6.00
N ARG A 42 -0.87 8.56 6.77
CA ARG A 42 0.38 9.30 6.55
C ARG A 42 0.98 8.97 5.19
N LEU A 43 0.96 7.71 4.80
CA LEU A 43 1.41 7.29 3.47
C LEU A 43 0.57 7.93 2.35
N SER A 44 -0.76 7.93 2.46
CA SER A 44 -1.62 8.57 1.46
C SER A 44 -1.36 10.07 1.34
N ASN A 45 -1.07 10.75 2.45
CA ASN A 45 -0.75 12.18 2.44
C ASN A 45 0.58 12.42 1.73
N ALA A 46 1.63 11.65 2.06
CA ALA A 46 2.93 11.74 1.41
C ALA A 46 2.84 11.50 -0.10
N LEU A 47 2.07 10.50 -0.54
CA LEU A 47 1.88 10.23 -1.97
C LEU A 47 1.10 11.36 -2.68
N THR A 48 0.15 11.98 -1.98
CA THR A 48 -0.56 13.15 -2.50
C THR A 48 0.39 14.35 -2.65
N GLU A 49 1.29 14.57 -1.69
CA GLU A 49 2.33 15.61 -1.76
C GLU A 49 3.32 15.36 -2.90
N MET A 50 3.60 14.09 -3.22
CA MET A 50 4.37 13.67 -4.39
C MET A 50 3.60 13.83 -5.72
N SER A 51 2.39 14.38 -5.69
CA SER A 51 1.55 14.65 -6.87
C SER A 51 1.13 13.40 -7.66
N ILE A 52 1.10 12.23 -7.01
CA ILE A 52 0.56 11.00 -7.62
C ILE A 52 -0.94 11.18 -7.84
N LYS A 53 -1.37 10.93 -9.08
CA LYS A 53 -2.73 11.17 -9.54
C LYS A 53 -3.59 9.93 -9.46
N ARG A 54 -4.90 10.16 -9.44
CA ARG A 54 -5.90 9.10 -9.55
C ARG A 54 -5.67 8.27 -10.82
N GLY A 55 -5.65 6.94 -10.67
CA GLY A 55 -5.43 5.99 -11.77
C GLY A 55 -3.97 5.75 -12.14
N GLU A 56 -3.01 6.47 -11.55
CA GLU A 56 -1.59 6.16 -11.69
C GLU A 56 -1.21 4.93 -10.88
N ARG A 57 -0.18 4.21 -11.34
CA ARG A 57 0.24 2.94 -10.75
C ARG A 57 1.47 3.17 -9.86
N VAL A 58 1.41 2.64 -8.65
CA VAL A 58 2.53 2.64 -7.71
C VAL A 58 2.92 1.19 -7.50
N ALA A 59 4.11 0.81 -7.98
CA ALA A 59 4.58 -0.55 -7.88
C ALA A 59 5.13 -0.85 -6.48
N TRP A 60 5.06 -2.12 -6.08
CA TRP A 60 5.66 -2.63 -4.86
C TRP A 60 6.52 -3.84 -5.17
N LEU A 61 7.82 -3.75 -4.91
CA LEU A 61 8.79 -4.83 -5.04
C LEU A 61 9.36 -5.18 -3.66
N GLY A 62 8.70 -6.08 -2.94
CA GLY A 62 9.10 -6.43 -1.59
C GLY A 62 8.36 -7.62 -1.03
N PHE A 63 8.62 -7.94 0.23
CA PHE A 63 8.00 -9.06 0.92
C PHE A 63 6.60 -8.73 1.45
N ASN A 64 5.96 -9.72 2.05
CA ASN A 64 4.78 -9.50 2.87
C ASN A 64 5.22 -8.85 4.19
N SER A 65 4.96 -7.56 4.34
CA SER A 65 5.26 -6.79 5.54
C SER A 65 4.10 -5.86 5.92
N HIS A 66 4.18 -5.26 7.10
CA HIS A 66 3.21 -4.25 7.51
C HIS A 66 3.23 -3.03 6.57
N GLU A 67 4.36 -2.68 5.97
CA GLU A 67 4.47 -1.58 4.99
C GLU A 67 3.73 -1.90 3.68
N LEU A 68 3.81 -3.15 3.19
CA LEU A 68 2.99 -3.57 2.05
C LEU A 68 1.50 -3.40 2.37
N LEU A 69 1.10 -3.79 3.58
CA LEU A 69 -0.29 -3.64 4.02
C LEU A 69 -0.68 -2.16 4.13
N GLU A 70 0.21 -1.29 4.61
CA GLU A 70 0.00 0.16 4.56
C GLU A 70 -0.19 0.65 3.12
N ALA A 71 0.60 0.17 2.16
CA ALA A 71 0.48 0.53 0.75
C ALA A 71 -0.86 0.09 0.13
N TYR A 72 -1.39 -1.08 0.49
CA TYR A 72 -2.70 -1.57 0.04
C TYR A 72 -3.85 -0.63 0.39
N TYR A 73 -3.73 0.18 1.44
CA TYR A 73 -4.72 1.19 1.79
C TYR A 73 -4.26 2.60 1.42
N GLY A 74 -3.03 2.97 1.73
CA GLY A 74 -2.49 4.32 1.50
C GLY A 74 -2.47 4.71 0.02
N VAL A 75 -2.02 3.82 -0.87
CA VAL A 75 -2.04 4.08 -2.32
C VAL A 75 -3.48 4.14 -2.84
N VAL A 76 -4.31 3.18 -2.44
CA VAL A 76 -5.71 3.11 -2.90
C VAL A 76 -6.53 4.31 -2.40
N GLN A 77 -6.20 4.86 -1.23
CA GLN A 77 -6.83 6.05 -0.67
C GLN A 77 -6.61 7.32 -1.51
N THR A 78 -5.48 7.45 -2.21
CA THR A 78 -5.25 8.58 -3.13
C THR A 78 -6.01 8.40 -4.44
N GLY A 79 -6.62 7.23 -4.66
CA GLY A 79 -7.23 6.84 -5.93
C GLY A 79 -6.22 6.32 -6.95
N ALA A 80 -4.96 6.15 -6.56
CA ALA A 80 -3.95 5.42 -7.33
C ALA A 80 -4.18 3.90 -7.21
N VAL A 81 -3.43 3.14 -8.02
CA VAL A 81 -3.49 1.68 -8.09
C VAL A 81 -2.18 1.11 -7.56
N LEU A 82 -2.27 0.28 -6.51
CA LEU A 82 -1.11 -0.49 -6.06
C LEU A 82 -0.85 -1.65 -7.03
N LEU A 83 0.39 -1.81 -7.47
CA LEU A 83 0.85 -2.90 -8.33
C LEU A 83 1.92 -3.74 -7.61
N PRO A 84 1.54 -4.79 -6.86
CA PRO A 84 2.50 -5.71 -6.27
C PRO A 84 3.21 -6.53 -7.35
N LEU A 85 4.54 -6.53 -7.33
CA LEU A 85 5.40 -7.29 -8.23
C LEU A 85 5.86 -8.59 -7.56
N ASN A 86 6.00 -9.63 -8.37
CA ASN A 86 6.58 -10.88 -7.90
C ASN A 86 8.10 -10.76 -7.81
N ILE A 87 8.65 -10.82 -6.59
CA ILE A 87 10.08 -10.72 -6.31
C ILE A 87 10.94 -11.83 -6.93
N ARG A 88 10.32 -12.91 -7.45
CA ARG A 88 11.03 -14.03 -8.09
C ARG A 88 11.24 -13.84 -9.60
N LEU A 89 10.75 -12.74 -10.17
CA LEU A 89 10.95 -12.41 -11.57
C LEU A 89 12.39 -11.94 -11.81
N THR A 90 12.87 -12.17 -13.01
CA THR A 90 14.16 -11.63 -13.46
C THR A 90 14.08 -10.10 -13.58
N PRO A 91 15.23 -9.39 -13.52
CA PRO A 91 15.25 -7.94 -13.72
C PRO A 91 14.62 -7.48 -15.04
N ALA A 92 14.79 -8.26 -16.12
CA ALA A 92 14.19 -7.94 -17.41
C ALA A 92 12.66 -8.04 -17.40
N GLU A 93 12.09 -9.04 -16.73
CA GLU A 93 10.64 -9.19 -16.57
C GLU A 93 10.05 -8.10 -15.67
N ILE A 94 10.75 -7.72 -14.60
CA ILE A 94 10.35 -6.60 -13.74
C ILE A 94 10.34 -5.30 -14.54
N ALA A 95 11.41 -5.02 -15.29
CA ALA A 95 11.50 -3.85 -16.14
C ALA A 95 10.40 -3.83 -17.20
N PHE A 96 10.08 -4.97 -17.80
CA PHE A 96 8.96 -5.08 -18.73
C PHE A 96 7.63 -4.67 -18.08
N ILE A 97 7.30 -5.23 -16.91
CA ILE A 97 6.04 -4.90 -16.21
C ILE A 97 5.99 -3.43 -15.78
N LEU A 98 7.08 -2.89 -15.26
CA LEU A 98 7.13 -1.49 -14.83
C LEU A 98 6.86 -0.52 -15.99
N ASN A 99 7.44 -0.80 -17.16
CA ASN A 99 7.23 0.01 -18.37
C ASN A 99 5.82 -0.19 -18.95
N ASP A 100 5.34 -1.43 -19.10
CA ASP A 100 3.99 -1.72 -19.62
C ASP A 100 2.89 -1.14 -18.73
N SER A 101 3.11 -1.16 -17.42
CA SER A 101 2.17 -0.62 -16.45
C SER A 101 2.26 0.89 -16.27
N ASP A 102 3.09 1.65 -17.00
CA ASP A 102 3.46 3.06 -16.70
C ASP A 102 3.48 3.39 -15.19
N SER A 103 4.18 2.57 -14.41
CA SER A 103 4.29 2.81 -12.97
C SER A 103 5.04 4.12 -12.71
N VAL A 104 4.45 5.04 -11.96
CA VAL A 104 5.02 6.38 -11.70
C VAL A 104 5.95 6.42 -10.49
N ALA A 105 5.87 5.40 -9.64
CA ALA A 105 6.71 5.23 -8.46
C ALA A 105 6.84 3.75 -8.13
N VAL A 106 7.94 3.39 -7.45
CA VAL A 106 8.20 2.03 -6.97
C VAL A 106 8.61 2.11 -5.51
N PHE A 107 7.87 1.43 -4.65
CA PHE A 107 8.38 1.02 -3.34
C PHE A 107 9.18 -0.26 -3.52
N TYR A 108 10.33 -0.35 -2.86
CA TYR A 108 11.12 -1.56 -2.85
C TYR A 108 11.63 -1.87 -1.45
N ASP A 109 11.77 -3.16 -1.16
CA ASP A 109 12.45 -3.64 0.04
C ASP A 109 13.96 -3.40 -0.10
N ARG A 110 14.65 -3.03 0.99
CA ARG A 110 16.09 -2.74 0.96
C ARG A 110 16.93 -3.94 0.55
N ASP A 111 16.47 -5.15 0.86
CA ASP A 111 17.15 -6.38 0.46
C ASP A 111 17.08 -6.61 -1.06
N LEU A 112 16.19 -5.90 -1.75
CA LEU A 112 16.01 -5.88 -3.20
C LEU A 112 16.47 -4.55 -3.82
N SER A 113 17.32 -3.80 -3.10
CA SER A 113 17.89 -2.56 -3.63
C SER A 113 18.58 -2.83 -4.98
N PRO A 114 18.37 -1.96 -5.98
CA PRO A 114 19.18 -1.96 -7.19
C PRO A 114 20.65 -1.64 -6.90
#